data_AF-A0A4P7U9V3-F1
#
_entry.id   AF-A0A4P7U9V3-F1
#
_cell.length_a   1.000
_cell.length_b   1.000
_cell.length_c   1.000
_cell.angle_alpha   90.00
_cell.angle_beta   90.00
_cell.angle_gamma   90.00
#
_symmetry.space_group_name_H-M   'P 1'
#
loop_
_entity.id
_entity.type
_entity.pdbx_description
1 polymer ?
#
loop_
_entity_poly.entity_id
_entity_poly.type
_entity_poly.pdbx_seq_one_letter_code
_entity_poly.pdbx_strand_id
1 'polypeptide(L)'
;MTSTRWQRTFFLFALGGLAASGVFVVAALPVSSLISGGRVDVGWSLAWAFALLLLVQTLQYPAAMFLTTPQGLVFQAWLHVGMVAVNVPLSLYLAHVWGASGPVWASVFTVIPILTVPMTVRTLRLLKG
;
A
#
# COMPACT_ATOMS: atom_id res chain seq x y z
N MET A 1 -24.35 1.97 0.49
CA MET A 1 -23.65 1.49 -0.74
C MET A 1 -23.90 -0.01 -0.84
N THR A 2 -24.40 -0.53 -1.97
CA THR A 2 -24.68 -1.98 -2.09
C THR A 2 -23.40 -2.78 -2.29
N SER A 3 -23.40 -4.06 -1.89
CA SER A 3 -22.25 -4.97 -2.01
C SER A 3 -21.64 -4.97 -3.43
N THR A 4 -22.48 -5.05 -4.47
CA THR A 4 -22.06 -5.04 -5.87
C THR A 4 -21.38 -3.73 -6.31
N ARG A 5 -21.82 -2.57 -5.79
CA ARG A 5 -21.19 -1.27 -6.13
C ARG A 5 -19.82 -1.15 -5.47
N TRP A 6 -19.69 -1.58 -4.22
CA TRP A 6 -18.41 -1.61 -3.51
C TRP A 6 -17.39 -2.52 -4.21
N GLN A 7 -17.81 -3.72 -4.62
CA GLN A 7 -16.96 -4.64 -5.37
C GLN A 7 -16.48 -4.03 -6.70
N ARG A 8 -17.36 -3.36 -7.46
CA ARG A 8 -16.97 -2.67 -8.69
C ARG A 8 -15.92 -1.59 -8.42
N THR A 9 -16.12 -0.75 -7.40
CA THR A 9 -15.12 0.27 -7.02
C THR A 9 -13.80 -0.38 -6.63
N PHE A 10 -13.84 -1.46 -5.84
CA PHE A 10 -12.64 -2.21 -5.46
C PHE A 10 -11.88 -2.73 -6.68
N PHE A 11 -12.57 -3.36 -7.64
CA PHE A 11 -11.94 -3.85 -8.88
C PHE A 11 -11.38 -2.73 -9.75
N LEU A 12 -12.06 -1.59 -9.85
CA LEU A 12 -11.57 -0.44 -10.63
C LEU A 12 -10.29 0.12 -10.03
N PHE A 13 -10.22 0.25 -8.70
CA PHE A 13 -9.01 0.68 -8.00
C PHE A 13 -7.89 -0.35 -8.13
N ALA A 14 -8.19 -1.64 -8.00
CA ALA A 14 -7.23 -2.72 -8.17
C ALA A 14 -6.62 -2.73 -9.59
N LEU A 15 -7.46 -2.60 -10.62
CA LEU A 15 -7.02 -2.57 -12.01
C LEU A 15 -6.21 -1.31 -12.33
N GLY A 16 -6.69 -0.14 -11.88
CA GLY A 16 -5.97 1.12 -12.03
C GLY A 16 -4.62 1.11 -11.31
N GLY A 17 -4.58 0.55 -10.10
CA GLY A 17 -3.35 0.34 -9.34
C GLY A 17 -2.39 -0.61 -10.03
N LEU A 18 -2.87 -1.73 -10.55
CA LEU A 18 -2.03 -2.68 -11.29
C LEU A 18 -1.40 -2.04 -12.53
N ALA A 19 -2.20 -1.29 -13.29
CA ALA A 19 -1.71 -0.55 -14.46
C ALA A 19 -0.68 0.51 -14.06
N ALA A 20 -0.98 1.32 -13.03
CA ALA A 20 -0.08 2.37 -12.54
C ALA A 20 1.23 1.79 -12.01
N SER A 21 1.19 0.71 -11.24
CA SER A 21 2.37 -0.01 -10.74
C SER A 21 3.18 -0.62 -11.88
N GLY A 22 2.53 -1.19 -12.89
CA GLY A 22 3.22 -1.71 -14.09
C GLY A 22 3.97 -0.62 -14.85
N VAL A 23 3.32 0.52 -15.09
CA VAL A 23 3.96 1.69 -15.70
C VAL A 23 5.11 2.20 -14.82
N PHE A 24 4.91 2.26 -13.50
CA PHE A 24 5.93 2.71 -12.57
C PHE A 24 7.21 1.87 -12.65
N VAL A 25 7.12 0.53 -12.67
CA VAL A 25 8.31 -0.33 -12.74
C VAL A 25 9.12 -0.09 -14.01
N VAL A 26 8.44 0.01 -15.15
CA VAL A 26 9.10 0.25 -16.45
C VAL A 26 9.72 1.64 -16.51
N ALA A 27 9.05 2.64 -15.95
CA ALA A 27 9.51 4.03 -15.96
C ALA A 27 10.53 4.36 -14.87
N ALA A 28 10.62 3.58 -13.78
CA ALA A 28 11.37 3.96 -12.57
C ALA A 28 12.85 4.25 -12.86
N LEU A 29 13.55 3.35 -13.54
CA LEU A 29 14.98 3.50 -13.85
C LEU A 29 15.31 4.56 -14.92
N PRO A 30 14.62 4.61 -16.08
CA PRO A 30 14.90 5.67 -17.05
C PRO A 30 14.56 7.05 -16.50
N VAL A 31 13.48 7.18 -15.71
CA VAL A 31 13.12 8.46 -15.09
C VAL A 31 14.10 8.82 -13.96
N SER A 32 14.54 7.86 -13.14
CA SER A 32 15.50 8.14 -12.07
C SER A 32 16.87 8.58 -12.59
N SER A 33 17.37 7.94 -13.65
CA SER A 33 18.63 8.31 -14.28
C SER A 33 18.56 9.70 -14.91
N LEU A 34 17.42 10.04 -15.55
CA LEU A 34 17.17 11.38 -16.09
C LEU A 34 17.13 12.45 -15.00
N ILE A 35 16.41 12.21 -13.90
CA ILE A 35 16.25 13.19 -12.82
C ILE A 35 17.53 13.35 -11.99
N SER A 36 18.22 12.25 -11.68
CA SER A 36 19.42 12.28 -10.84
C SER A 36 20.70 12.66 -11.60
N GLY A 37 20.63 12.81 -12.93
CA GLY A 37 21.80 12.93 -13.78
C GLY A 37 22.74 11.73 -13.66
N GLY A 38 22.20 10.55 -13.36
CA GLY A 38 22.96 9.31 -13.12
C GLY A 38 23.68 9.22 -11.77
N ARG A 39 23.49 10.17 -10.85
CA ARG A 39 24.21 10.20 -9.56
C ARG A 39 23.59 9.32 -8.48
N VAL A 40 22.34 8.91 -8.65
CA VAL A 40 21.62 8.05 -7.70
C VAL A 40 21.26 6.75 -8.40
N ASP A 41 21.84 5.65 -7.91
CA ASP A 41 21.52 4.32 -8.43
C ASP A 41 20.22 3.81 -7.78
N VAL A 42 19.15 3.80 -8.57
CA VAL A 42 17.87 3.22 -8.18
C VAL A 42 17.86 1.77 -8.60
N GLY A 43 18.22 0.89 -7.66
CA GLY A 43 18.17 -0.55 -7.89
C GLY A 43 16.74 -1.04 -8.13
N TRP A 44 16.61 -2.10 -8.94
CA TRP A 44 15.34 -2.75 -9.25
C TRP A 44 14.52 -3.15 -8.00
N SER A 45 15.18 -3.53 -6.90
CA SER A 45 14.50 -3.83 -5.63
C SER A 45 13.65 -2.66 -5.13
N LEU A 46 14.19 -1.44 -5.18
CA LEU A 46 13.48 -0.24 -4.71
C LEU A 46 12.30 0.11 -5.63
N ALA A 47 12.50 -0.02 -6.94
CA ALA A 47 11.45 0.18 -7.92
C ALA A 47 10.27 -0.78 -7.72
N TRP A 48 10.55 -2.08 -7.53
CA TRP A 48 9.54 -3.08 -7.23
C TRP A 48 8.85 -2.86 -5.89
N ALA A 49 9.60 -2.48 -4.85
CA ALA A 49 9.02 -2.20 -3.53
C ALA A 49 7.98 -1.08 -3.60
N PHE A 50 8.31 0.04 -4.28
CA PHE A 50 7.38 1.15 -4.44
C PHE A 50 6.21 0.80 -5.37
N ALA A 51 6.44 0.06 -6.45
CA ALA A 51 5.36 -0.38 -7.32
C ALA A 51 4.35 -1.28 -6.58
N LEU A 52 4.85 -2.19 -5.76
CA LEU A 52 3.99 -3.07 -4.96
C LEU A 52 3.28 -2.28 -3.86
N LEU A 53 3.98 -1.36 -3.18
CA LEU A 53 3.35 -0.50 -2.19
C LEU A 53 2.23 0.35 -2.82
N LEU A 54 2.45 0.89 -4.03
CA LEU A 54 1.42 1.62 -4.78
C LEU A 54 0.18 0.74 -5.01
N LEU A 55 0.37 -0.49 -5.46
CA LEU A 55 -0.73 -1.43 -5.68
C LEU A 55 -1.50 -1.68 -4.38
N VAL A 56 -0.79 -1.95 -3.28
CA VAL A 56 -1.41 -2.18 -1.97
C VAL A 56 -2.24 -0.97 -1.52
N GLN A 57 -1.73 0.25 -1.69
CA GLN A 57 -2.47 1.48 -1.35
C GLN A 57 -3.77 1.58 -2.16
N THR A 58 -3.73 1.24 -3.46
CA THR A 58 -4.95 1.24 -4.28
C THR A 58 -6.01 0.24 -3.80
N LEU A 59 -5.59 -0.92 -3.29
CA LEU A 59 -6.49 -1.91 -2.71
C LEU A 59 -7.09 -1.46 -1.37
N GLN A 60 -6.33 -0.68 -0.60
CA GLN A 60 -6.76 -0.14 0.68
C GLN A 60 -7.80 0.98 0.55
N TYR A 61 -7.66 1.88 -0.44
CA TYR A 61 -8.48 3.09 -0.55
C TYR A 61 -10.00 2.84 -0.52
N PRO A 62 -10.58 1.86 -1.26
CA PRO A 62 -12.02 1.61 -1.22
C PRO A 62 -12.55 1.26 0.17
N ALA A 63 -11.77 0.54 0.98
CA ALA A 63 -12.14 0.20 2.35
C ALA A 63 -12.02 1.42 3.28
N ALA A 64 -10.95 2.21 3.13
CA ALA A 64 -10.75 3.44 3.89
C ALA A 64 -11.85 4.49 3.61
N MET A 65 -12.25 4.66 2.35
CA MET A 65 -13.35 5.56 1.94
C MET A 65 -14.71 5.11 2.45
N PHE A 66 -14.91 3.80 2.66
CA PHE A 66 -16.15 3.25 3.21
C PHE A 66 -16.23 3.45 4.74
N LEU A 67 -15.10 3.34 5.44
CA LEU A 67 -15.03 3.39 6.91
C LEU A 67 -14.91 4.82 7.48
N THR A 68 -15.66 5.78 6.95
CA THR A 68 -15.60 7.20 7.36
C THR A 68 -16.55 7.58 8.50
N THR A 69 -17.33 6.62 9.02
CA THR A 69 -18.12 6.83 10.24
C THR A 69 -17.20 7.00 11.46
N PRO A 70 -17.65 7.62 12.57
CA PRO A 70 -16.82 7.81 13.76
C PRO A 70 -16.20 6.50 14.28
N GLN A 71 -16.98 5.42 14.33
CA GLN A 71 -16.50 4.10 14.73
C GLN A 71 -15.53 3.49 13.71
N GLY A 72 -15.74 3.75 12.41
CA GLY A 72 -14.84 3.34 11.34
C GLY A 72 -13.48 4.03 11.44
N LEU A 73 -13.48 5.34 11.70
CA LEU A 73 -12.25 6.13 11.88
C LEU A 73 -11.45 5.69 13.11
N VAL A 74 -12.10 5.44 14.25
CA VAL A 74 -11.42 4.92 15.45
C VAL A 74 -10.77 3.57 15.15
N PHE A 75 -11.45 2.69 14.42
CA PHE A 75 -10.87 1.43 14.00
C PHE A 75 -9.66 1.62 13.07
N GLN A 76 -9.78 2.50 12.08
CA GLN A 76 -8.67 2.84 11.19
C GLN A 76 -7.47 3.39 11.97
N ALA A 77 -7.70 4.27 12.96
CA ALA A 77 -6.66 4.84 13.79
C ALA A 77 -5.89 3.76 14.57
N TRP A 78 -6.60 2.84 15.23
CA TRP A 78 -5.95 1.73 15.94
C TRP A 78 -5.11 0.84 15.03
N LEU A 79 -5.61 0.54 13.83
CA LEU A 79 -4.84 -0.23 12.85
C LEU A 79 -3.58 0.52 12.39
N HIS A 80 -3.66 1.84 12.17
CA HIS A 80 -2.49 2.63 11.78
C HIS A 80 -1.46 2.73 12.92
N VAL A 81 -1.90 2.90 14.16
CA VAL A 81 -1.01 2.87 15.34
C VAL A 81 -0.29 1.51 15.41
N GLY A 82 -1.03 0.40 15.28
CA GLY A 82 -0.44 -0.94 15.24
C GLY A 82 0.50 -1.14 14.05
N MET A 83 0.15 -0.59 12.89
CA MET A 83 0.99 -0.65 11.69
C MET A 83 2.31 0.05 11.92
N VAL A 84 2.30 1.26 12.47
CA VAL A 84 3.53 2.02 12.80
C VAL A 84 4.38 1.28 13.82
N ALA A 85 3.76 0.73 14.86
CA ALA A 85 4.47 -0.01 15.91
C ALA A 85 5.23 -1.23 15.36
N VAL A 86 4.72 -1.90 14.32
CA VAL A 86 5.41 -3.02 13.65
C VAL A 86 6.34 -2.53 12.54
N ASN A 87 5.91 -1.51 11.78
CA ASN A 87 6.60 -1.04 10.60
C ASN A 87 7.93 -0.38 10.92
N VAL A 88 8.01 0.42 11.99
CA VAL A 88 9.24 1.13 12.34
C VAL A 88 10.37 0.16 12.73
N PRO A 89 10.18 -0.81 13.65
CA PRO A 89 11.21 -1.80 13.96
C PRO A 89 11.60 -2.65 12.74
N LEU A 90 10.61 -3.07 11.93
CA LEU A 90 10.87 -3.85 10.73
C LEU A 90 11.65 -3.05 9.68
N SER A 91 11.33 -1.77 9.53
CA SER A 91 12.05 -0.85 8.63
C SER A 91 13.50 -0.68 9.05
N LEU A 92 13.76 -0.51 10.35
CA LEU A 92 15.12 -0.43 10.87
C LEU A 92 15.89 -1.71 10.57
N TYR A 93 15.29 -2.87 10.84
CA TYR A 93 15.92 -4.16 10.56
C TYR A 93 16.20 -4.35 9.05
N LEU A 94 15.19 -4.17 8.20
CA LEU A 94 15.32 -4.36 6.76
C LEU A 94 16.22 -3.31 6.10
N ALA A 95 16.34 -2.11 6.66
CA ALA A 95 17.31 -1.12 6.18
C ALA A 95 18.75 -1.61 6.33
N HIS A 96 19.07 -2.35 7.39
CA HIS A 96 20.40 -2.93 7.57
C HIS A 96 20.68 -4.07 6.58
N VAL A 97 19.65 -4.87 6.24
CA VAL A 97 19.81 -6.07 5.39
C VAL A 97 19.69 -5.74 3.89
N TRP A 98 18.74 -4.87 3.50
CA TRP A 98 18.37 -4.57 2.11
C TRP A 98 18.64 -3.11 1.71
N GLY A 99 19.33 -2.35 2.55
CA GLY A 99 19.68 -0.96 2.30
C GLY A 99 18.44 -0.08 2.12
N ALA A 100 18.51 0.85 1.17
CA ALA A 100 17.46 1.85 0.92
C ALA A 100 16.08 1.26 0.59
N SER A 101 16.02 0.02 0.08
CA SER A 101 14.75 -0.66 -0.23
C SER A 101 14.04 -1.26 0.99
N GLY A 102 14.78 -1.46 2.09
CA GLY A 102 14.28 -2.12 3.29
C GLY A 102 13.02 -1.48 3.89
N PRO A 103 12.99 -0.17 4.15
CA PRO A 103 11.82 0.49 4.73
C PRO A 103 10.56 0.39 3.84
N VAL A 104 10.72 0.45 2.52
CA VAL A 104 9.59 0.35 1.59
C VAL A 104 8.99 -1.05 1.60
N TRP A 105 9.84 -2.08 1.64
CA TRP A 105 9.40 -3.45 1.82
C TRP A 105 8.74 -3.69 3.17
N ALA A 106 9.26 -3.10 4.26
CA ALA A 106 8.60 -3.14 5.55
C ALA A 106 7.17 -2.59 5.46
N SER A 107 6.95 -1.50 4.72
CA SER A 107 5.59 -0.96 4.49
C SER A 107 4.70 -1.94 3.76
N VAL A 108 5.18 -2.63 2.72
CA VAL A 108 4.39 -3.67 2.05
C VAL A 108 3.97 -4.75 3.05
N PHE A 109 4.92 -5.25 3.86
CA PHE A 109 4.66 -6.34 4.81
C PHE A 109 3.76 -5.94 5.97
N THR A 110 3.68 -4.66 6.33
CA THR A 110 2.78 -4.21 7.41
C THR A 110 1.44 -3.73 6.88
N VAL A 111 1.40 -2.98 5.79
CA VAL A 111 0.17 -2.41 5.24
C VAL A 111 -0.79 -3.50 4.75
N ILE A 112 -0.29 -4.58 4.14
CA ILE A 112 -1.18 -5.67 3.69
C ILE A 112 -1.93 -6.31 4.88
N PRO A 113 -1.26 -6.95 5.85
CA PRO A 113 -1.93 -7.68 6.91
C PRO A 113 -2.57 -6.79 7.97
N ILE A 114 -1.99 -5.62 8.29
CA ILE A 114 -2.46 -4.79 9.40
C ILE A 114 -3.49 -3.77 8.94
N LEU A 115 -3.39 -3.26 7.71
CA LEU A 115 -4.33 -2.25 7.21
C LEU A 115 -5.33 -2.86 6.23
N THR A 116 -4.83 -3.36 5.11
CA THR A 116 -5.64 -3.70 3.94
C THR A 116 -6.61 -4.84 4.24
N VAL A 117 -6.12 -5.95 4.81
CA VAL A 117 -6.94 -7.12 5.15
C VAL A 117 -8.05 -6.78 6.16
N PRO A 118 -7.77 -6.27 7.37
CA PRO A 118 -8.80 -6.05 8.37
C PRO A 118 -9.81 -4.97 7.98
N MET A 119 -9.39 -3.90 7.29
CA MET A 119 -10.34 -2.90 6.77
C MET A 119 -11.26 -3.48 5.71
N THR A 120 -10.72 -4.28 4.80
CA THR A 120 -11.51 -4.95 3.75
C THR A 120 -12.49 -5.95 4.36
N VAL A 121 -12.04 -6.79 5.30
CA VAL A 121 -12.88 -7.77 6.00
C VAL A 121 -14.01 -7.07 6.76
N ARG A 122 -13.71 -5.99 7.51
CA ARG A 122 -14.73 -5.23 8.24
C ARG A 122 -15.75 -4.63 7.28
N THR A 123 -15.30 -4.05 6.17
CA THR A 123 -16.19 -3.48 5.14
C THR A 123 -17.11 -4.55 4.55
N LEU A 124 -16.57 -5.72 4.20
CA LEU A 124 -17.37 -6.83 3.67
C LEU A 124 -18.40 -7.35 4.68
N ARG A 125 -18.08 -7.36 5.98
CA ARG A 125 -19.04 -7.73 7.04
C ARG A 125 -20.18 -6.72 7.14
N LEU A 126 -19.88 -5.43 7.08
CA LEU A 126 -20.88 -4.34 7.11
C LEU A 126 -21.76 -4.28 5.86
N LEU A 127 -21.31 -4.85 4.73
CA LEU A 127 -22.11 -4.95 3.51
C LEU A 127 -23.04 -6.17 3.48
N LYS A 128 -22.82 -7.16 4.36
CA LYS A 128 -23.61 -8.40 4.45
C LYS A 128 -24.69 -8.36 5.53
N GLY A 129 -24.50 -7.55 6.58
CA GLY A 129 -25.51 -7.28 7.62
C GLY A 129 -26.44 -6.17 7.21
#